data_AF-A0A9W6HSA7-F1
#
_entry.id   AF-A0A9W6HSA7-F1
#
_cell.length_a   1.000
_cell.length_b   1.000
_cell.length_c   1.000
_cell.angle_alpha   90.00
_cell.angle_beta   90.00
_cell.angle_gamma   90.00
#
_symmetry.space_group_name_H-M   'P 1'
#
loop_
_entity.id
_entity.type
_entity.pdbx_description
1 polymer ?
#
loop_
_entity_poly.entity_id
_entity_poly.type
_entity_poly.pdbx_seq_one_letter_code
_entity_poly.pdbx_strand_id
1 'polypeptide(L)'
;MNASSPNPRGPGSAGVSAVLALVLAIISFFALTIGGLGFLSLLTETDIISVPGLGQLPGVIGMVSAVAVFALLLGVVLRAAHPSYFASIGVALATALVHLGAVWITASGTGDGPVSAGTAVGQLVLGGASALIAASALIAAWGGIALRRTRAQHPQWPWEKRGE
;
A
#
# COMPACT_ATOMS: atom_id res chain seq x y z
N MET A 1 0.27 -36.12 -36.12
CA MET A 1 0.45 -35.45 -34.82
C MET A 1 1.62 -34.49 -34.94
N ASN A 2 1.39 -33.22 -35.28
CA ASN A 2 2.44 -32.20 -35.34
C ASN A 2 2.42 -31.42 -34.03
N ALA A 3 3.37 -31.69 -33.15
CA ALA A 3 3.65 -30.85 -32.00
C ALA A 3 4.33 -29.57 -32.52
N SER A 4 3.58 -28.47 -32.57
CA SER A 4 4.17 -27.13 -32.78
C SER A 4 5.09 -26.84 -31.60
N SER A 5 6.40 -26.83 -31.86
CA SER A 5 7.44 -26.46 -30.91
C SER A 5 7.20 -25.02 -30.41
N PRO A 6 7.26 -24.76 -29.09
CA PRO A 6 7.17 -23.41 -28.55
C PRO A 6 8.26 -22.54 -29.18
N ASN A 7 7.89 -21.39 -29.76
CA ASN A 7 8.84 -20.44 -30.33
C ASN A 7 9.79 -19.95 -29.20
N PRO A 8 11.09 -20.31 -29.23
CA PRO A 8 12.01 -20.02 -28.13
C PRO A 8 12.49 -18.55 -28.10
N ARG A 9 12.02 -17.70 -29.04
CA ARG A 9 12.47 -16.31 -29.21
C ARG A 9 11.38 -15.25 -29.06
N GLY A 10 10.13 -15.62 -28.77
CA GLY A 10 9.11 -14.63 -28.46
C GLY A 10 9.50 -13.89 -27.16
N PRO A 11 9.50 -12.54 -27.12
CA PRO A 11 9.75 -11.83 -25.87
C PRO A 11 8.68 -12.29 -24.87
N GLY A 12 9.10 -12.99 -23.82
CA GLY A 12 8.18 -13.47 -22.79
C GLY A 12 7.36 -12.30 -22.29
N SER A 13 6.03 -12.46 -22.19
CA SER A 13 5.12 -11.40 -21.78
C SER A 13 5.68 -10.67 -20.56
N ALA A 14 6.16 -9.45 -20.78
CA ALA A 14 6.71 -8.63 -19.73
C ALA A 14 5.55 -8.30 -18.79
N GLY A 15 5.69 -8.64 -17.50
CA GLY A 15 4.72 -8.19 -16.49
C GLY A 15 4.59 -6.66 -16.50
N VAL A 16 3.62 -6.14 -15.75
CA VAL A 16 3.41 -4.68 -15.66
C VAL A 16 4.72 -3.99 -15.26
N SER A 17 5.02 -2.85 -15.91
CA SER A 17 6.24 -2.09 -15.62
C SER A 17 6.32 -1.73 -14.14
N ALA A 18 7.54 -1.70 -13.58
CA ALA A 18 7.78 -1.39 -12.17
C ALA A 18 7.07 -0.09 -11.73
N VAL A 19 7.12 0.92 -12.60
CA VAL A 19 6.56 2.25 -12.37
C VAL A 19 5.03 2.18 -12.35
N LEU A 20 4.41 1.51 -13.32
CA LEU A 20 2.95 1.42 -13.37
C LEU A 20 2.39 0.61 -12.19
N ALA A 21 3.05 -0.49 -11.83
CA ALA A 21 2.68 -1.28 -10.65
C ALA A 21 2.79 -0.47 -9.35
N LEU A 22 3.83 0.37 -9.23
CA LEU A 22 4.01 1.27 -8.09
C LEU A 22 2.93 2.33 -8.02
N VAL A 23 2.62 3.01 -9.14
CA VAL A 23 1.57 4.04 -9.20
C VAL A 23 0.22 3.47 -8.80
N LEU A 24 -0.16 2.32 -9.38
CA LEU A 24 -1.42 1.65 -9.04
C LEU A 24 -1.47 1.25 -7.56
N ALA A 25 -0.37 0.75 -7.00
CA ALA A 25 -0.29 0.41 -5.59
C ALA A 25 -0.41 1.64 -4.69
N ILE A 26 0.22 2.76 -5.01
CA ILE A 26 0.10 4.01 -4.24
C ILE A 26 -1.34 4.52 -4.26
N ILE A 27 -1.97 4.58 -5.44
CA ILE A 27 -3.36 5.00 -5.58
C ILE A 27 -4.28 4.08 -4.78
N SER A 28 -4.07 2.77 -4.88
CA SER A 28 -4.88 1.77 -4.15
C SER A 28 -4.70 1.90 -2.65
N PHE A 29 -3.45 2.08 -2.16
CA PHE A 29 -3.18 2.29 -0.74
C PHE A 29 -3.91 3.53 -0.21
N PHE A 30 -3.80 4.64 -0.93
CA PHE A 30 -4.44 5.90 -0.55
C PHE A 30 -5.97 5.78 -0.56
N ALA A 31 -6.54 5.19 -1.61
CA ALA A 31 -7.98 4.98 -1.74
C ALA A 31 -8.54 4.04 -0.67
N LEU A 32 -7.87 2.90 -0.41
CA LEU A 32 -8.27 1.95 0.63
C LEU A 32 -8.18 2.57 2.02
N THR A 33 -7.16 3.39 2.27
CA THR A 33 -7.00 4.05 3.56
C THR A 33 -8.10 5.09 3.79
N ILE A 34 -8.35 5.98 2.82
CA ILE A 34 -9.41 7.00 2.95
C ILE A 34 -10.80 6.36 3.02
N GLY A 35 -11.10 5.45 2.09
CA GLY A 35 -12.38 4.76 2.05
C GLY A 35 -12.61 3.89 3.28
N GLY A 36 -11.57 3.18 3.73
CA GLY A 36 -11.63 2.36 4.93
C GLY A 36 -11.79 3.20 6.21
N LEU A 37 -11.10 4.34 6.32
CA LEU A 37 -11.23 5.23 7.48
C LEU A 37 -12.64 5.84 7.52
N GLY A 38 -13.18 6.23 6.36
CA GLY A 38 -14.58 6.68 6.24
C GLY A 38 -15.56 5.59 6.65
N PHE A 39 -15.38 4.35 6.17
CA PHE A 39 -16.23 3.23 6.56
C PHE A 39 -16.12 2.90 8.05
N LEU A 40 -14.92 2.93 8.61
CA LEU A 40 -14.69 2.72 10.04
C LEU A 40 -15.40 3.79 10.87
N SER A 41 -15.34 5.06 10.44
CA SER A 41 -16.06 6.16 11.08
C SER A 41 -17.57 5.97 11.08
N LEU A 42 -18.15 5.47 9.98
CA LEU A 42 -19.58 5.12 9.91
C LEU A 42 -19.94 3.97 10.88
N LEU A 43 -19.05 2.98 11.02
CA LEU A 43 -19.30 1.82 11.88
C LEU A 43 -19.17 2.14 13.37
N THR A 44 -18.23 3.02 13.74
CA THR A 44 -17.97 3.34 15.15
C THR A 44 -18.76 4.56 15.62
N GLU A 45 -19.49 5.23 14.72
CA GLU A 45 -20.11 6.54 14.95
C GLU A 45 -19.16 7.55 15.63
N THR A 46 -17.86 7.38 15.37
CA THR A 46 -16.80 8.20 15.96
C THR A 46 -16.12 8.97 14.86
N ASP A 47 -15.96 10.27 15.08
CA ASP A 47 -15.20 11.12 14.17
C ASP A 47 -13.71 10.85 14.41
N ILE A 48 -13.11 10.00 13.57
CA ILE A 48 -11.68 9.60 13.67
C ILE A 48 -10.74 10.82 13.54
N ILE A 49 -11.26 11.94 13.02
CA ILE A 49 -10.53 13.22 12.88
C ILE A 49 -10.43 13.98 14.22
N SER A 50 -11.22 13.62 15.23
CA SER A 50 -11.28 14.33 16.51
C SER A 50 -10.75 13.46 17.66
N VAL A 51 -9.45 13.18 17.68
CA VAL A 51 -8.81 12.81 18.96
C VAL A 51 -8.73 14.09 19.79
N PRO A 52 -9.41 14.20 20.94
CA PRO A 52 -9.37 15.41 21.76
C PRO A 52 -7.91 15.76 22.12
N GLY A 53 -7.46 16.96 21.74
CA GLY A 53 -6.09 17.45 21.98
C GLY A 53 -5.10 17.28 20.83
N LEU A 54 -5.44 16.53 19.76
CA LEU A 54 -4.62 16.51 18.55
C LEU A 54 -5.21 17.42 17.48
N GLY A 55 -4.44 18.42 17.05
CA GLY A 55 -4.77 19.16 15.83
C GLY A 55 -4.76 18.26 14.59
N GLN A 56 -5.17 18.80 13.44
CA GLN A 56 -5.15 18.09 12.16
C GLN A 56 -3.72 17.79 11.65
N LEU A 57 -2.73 18.59 12.09
CA LEU A 57 -1.35 18.54 11.60
C LEU A 57 -0.65 17.17 11.81
N PRO A 58 -0.65 16.59 13.04
CA PRO A 58 -0.06 15.28 13.28
C PRO A 58 -0.63 14.17 12.38
N GLY A 59 -1.94 14.16 12.15
CA GLY A 59 -2.57 13.16 11.27
C GLY A 59 -2.13 13.31 9.81
N VAL A 60 -2.09 14.54 9.29
CA VAL A 60 -1.63 14.82 7.92
C VAL A 60 -0.15 14.44 7.75
N ILE A 61 0.71 14.86 8.66
CA ILE A 61 2.15 14.56 8.60
C ILE A 61 2.38 13.04 8.72
N GLY A 62 1.63 12.37 9.60
CA GLY A 62 1.63 10.92 9.71
C GLY A 62 1.25 10.22 8.40
N MET A 63 0.19 10.69 7.74
CA MET A 63 -0.28 10.11 6.48
C MET A 63 0.70 10.33 5.33
N VAL A 64 1.23 11.55 5.18
CA VAL A 64 2.23 11.88 4.15
C VAL A 64 3.49 11.03 4.34
N SER A 65 3.95 10.89 5.59
CA SER A 65 5.11 10.05 5.92
C SER A 65 4.86 8.58 5.58
N ALA A 66 3.66 8.06 5.86
CA ALA A 66 3.26 6.70 5.52
C ALA A 66 3.28 6.47 4.00
N VAL A 67 2.67 7.36 3.22
CA VAL A 67 2.65 7.28 1.75
C VAL A 67 4.06 7.32 1.17
N ALA A 68 4.92 8.21 1.68
CA ALA A 68 6.30 8.32 1.25
C ALA A 68 7.08 7.02 1.51
N VAL A 69 7.01 6.47 2.72
CA VAL A 69 7.71 5.23 3.07
C VAL A 69 7.17 4.03 2.31
N PHE A 70 5.85 3.93 2.15
CA PHE A 70 5.23 2.91 1.32
C PHE A 70 5.78 2.94 -0.11
N ALA A 71 5.78 4.13 -0.74
CA ALA A 71 6.28 4.32 -2.10
C ALA A 71 7.77 3.98 -2.24
N LEU A 72 8.59 4.40 -1.27
CA LEU A 72 10.03 4.14 -1.27
C LEU A 72 10.33 2.64 -1.13
N LEU A 73 9.79 1.99 -0.12
CA LEU A 73 10.06 0.58 0.16
C LEU A 73 9.49 -0.32 -0.93
N LEU A 74 8.25 -0.08 -1.37
CA LEU A 74 7.67 -0.85 -2.46
C LEU A 74 8.43 -0.60 -3.76
N GLY A 75 8.88 0.64 -4.01
CA GLY A 75 9.73 0.96 -5.16
C GLY A 75 11.05 0.17 -5.17
N VAL A 76 11.68 -0.04 -4.02
CA VAL A 76 12.87 -0.90 -3.89
C VAL A 76 12.53 -2.36 -4.15
N VAL A 77 11.46 -2.88 -3.55
CA VAL A 77 11.00 -4.28 -3.74
C VAL A 77 10.67 -4.55 -5.21
N LEU A 78 9.95 -3.63 -5.85
CA LEU A 78 9.61 -3.66 -7.27
C LEU A 78 10.81 -3.29 -8.16
N ARG A 79 12.04 -3.13 -7.69
CA ARG A 79 13.22 -3.09 -8.59
C ARG A 79 13.91 -4.45 -8.67
N ALA A 80 13.71 -5.32 -7.69
CA ALA A 80 14.28 -6.66 -7.68
C ALA A 80 13.78 -7.52 -8.86
N ALA A 81 14.65 -8.40 -9.38
CA ALA A 81 14.31 -9.30 -10.49
C ALA A 81 13.16 -10.26 -10.14
N HIS A 82 13.11 -10.71 -8.89
CA HIS A 82 12.05 -11.58 -8.35
C HIS A 82 11.50 -11.02 -7.03
N PRO A 83 10.56 -10.05 -7.08
CA PRO A 83 10.00 -9.44 -5.87
C PRO A 83 9.26 -10.50 -5.04
N SER A 84 9.57 -10.67 -3.76
CA SER A 84 8.91 -11.68 -2.90
C SER A 84 7.56 -11.18 -2.37
N TYR A 85 6.54 -12.03 -2.32
CA TYR A 85 5.26 -11.68 -1.68
C TYR A 85 5.42 -11.39 -0.19
N PHE A 86 6.35 -12.06 0.51
CA PHE A 86 6.62 -11.78 1.92
C PHE A 86 7.14 -10.36 2.16
N ALA A 87 7.69 -9.70 1.13
CA ALA A 87 8.12 -8.32 1.25
C ALA A 87 6.94 -7.35 1.48
N SER A 88 5.70 -7.70 1.06
CA SER A 88 4.53 -6.85 1.33
C SER A 88 4.26 -6.71 2.83
N ILE A 89 4.53 -7.76 3.62
CA ILE A 89 4.40 -7.73 5.09
C ILE A 89 5.40 -6.72 5.67
N GLY A 90 6.66 -6.77 5.24
CA GLY A 90 7.68 -5.83 5.68
C GLY A 90 7.34 -4.38 5.31
N VAL A 91 6.87 -4.15 4.08
CA VAL A 91 6.42 -2.83 3.61
C VAL A 91 5.25 -2.32 4.45
N ALA A 92 4.24 -3.17 4.71
CA ALA A 92 3.05 -2.80 5.48
C ALA A 92 3.39 -2.45 6.94
N LEU A 93 4.21 -3.29 7.59
CA LEU A 93 4.66 -3.04 8.97
C LEU A 93 5.48 -1.75 9.07
N ALA A 94 6.45 -1.56 8.18
CA ALA A 94 7.26 -0.34 8.18
C ALA A 94 6.40 0.92 7.92
N THR A 95 5.44 0.84 7.01
CA THR A 95 4.50 1.94 6.72
C THR A 95 3.66 2.30 7.94
N ALA A 96 3.10 1.31 8.64
CA ALA A 96 2.31 1.53 9.85
C ALA A 96 3.16 2.08 11.01
N LEU A 97 4.37 1.55 11.21
CA LEU A 97 5.28 2.05 12.26
C LEU A 97 5.73 3.49 11.99
N VAL A 98 6.03 3.85 10.74
CA VAL A 98 6.39 5.22 10.37
C VAL A 98 5.20 6.15 10.54
N HIS A 99 3.99 5.71 10.17
CA HIS A 99 2.78 6.50 10.42
C HIS A 99 2.66 6.85 11.91
N LEU A 100 2.71 5.83 12.79
CA LEU A 100 2.59 6.02 14.24
C LEU A 100 3.72 6.89 14.81
N GLY A 101 4.97 6.64 14.38
CA GLY A 101 6.12 7.43 14.81
C GLY A 101 6.02 8.89 14.39
N ALA A 102 5.58 9.17 13.16
CA ALA A 102 5.40 10.53 12.66
C ALA A 102 4.27 11.26 13.37
N VAL A 103 3.14 10.58 13.66
CA VAL A 103 2.06 11.14 14.48
C VAL A 103 2.58 11.45 15.88
N TRP A 104 3.30 10.53 16.52
CA TRP A 104 3.84 10.74 17.87
C TRP A 104 4.81 11.93 17.91
N ILE A 105 5.81 11.98 17.02
CA ILE A 105 6.82 13.03 16.99
C ILE A 105 6.16 14.39 16.79
N THR A 106 5.22 14.48 15.84
CA THR A 106 4.53 15.74 15.54
C THR A 106 3.64 16.16 16.70
N ALA A 107 2.85 15.23 17.24
CA ALA A 107 1.97 15.46 18.38
C ALA A 107 2.75 15.95 19.62
N SER A 108 3.92 15.36 19.89
CA SER A 108 4.78 15.74 21.02
C SER A 108 5.27 17.20 20.92
N GLY A 109 5.35 17.76 19.71
CA GLY A 109 5.72 19.15 19.46
C GLY A 109 4.59 20.16 19.63
N THR A 110 3.33 19.72 19.79
CA THR A 110 2.14 20.60 19.76
C THR A 110 1.76 21.22 21.11
N GLY A 111 2.51 20.94 22.19
CA GLY A 111 2.40 21.65 23.48
C GLY A 111 1.93 20.81 24.68
N ASP A 112 1.20 19.71 24.46
CA ASP A 112 0.66 18.86 25.54
C ASP A 112 1.64 17.78 26.05
N GLY A 113 2.89 17.79 25.55
CA GLY A 113 3.96 16.88 25.95
C GLY A 113 3.87 15.46 25.38
N PRO A 114 4.89 14.62 25.62
CA PRO A 114 5.00 13.29 25.01
C PRO A 114 4.00 12.26 25.56
N VAL A 115 3.45 12.47 26.76
CA VAL A 115 2.48 11.55 27.39
C VAL A 115 1.13 11.61 26.69
N SER A 116 0.62 12.82 26.41
CA SER A 116 -0.62 13.00 25.65
C SER A 116 -0.49 12.47 24.23
N ALA A 117 0.64 12.71 23.56
CA ALA A 117 0.94 12.13 22.26
C ALA A 117 0.94 10.59 22.27
N GLY A 118 1.47 9.97 23.34
CA GLY A 118 1.40 8.53 23.55
C GLY A 118 -0.04 8.01 23.71
N THR A 119 -0.88 8.71 24.47
CA THR A 119 -2.29 8.34 24.62
C THR A 119 -3.05 8.42 23.30
N ALA A 120 -2.79 9.45 22.50
CA ALA A 120 -3.36 9.60 21.17
C ALA A 120 -2.96 8.46 20.22
N VAL A 121 -1.68 8.11 20.19
CA VAL A 121 -1.20 6.94 19.42
C VAL A 121 -1.88 5.66 19.91
N GLY A 122 -2.04 5.49 21.22
CA GLY A 122 -2.77 4.37 21.81
C GLY A 122 -4.22 4.28 21.30
N GLN A 123 -4.92 5.42 21.20
CA GLN A 123 -6.27 5.48 20.64
C GLN A 123 -6.31 5.12 19.16
N LEU A 124 -5.31 5.52 18.36
CA LEU A 124 -5.22 5.10 16.95
C LEU A 124 -5.03 3.59 16.79
N VAL A 125 -4.33 2.96 17.73
CA VAL A 125 -4.11 1.51 17.73
C VAL A 125 -5.37 0.77 18.17
N LEU A 126 -5.95 1.17 19.31
CA LEU A 126 -7.14 0.53 19.88
C LEU A 126 -8.41 0.80 19.07
N GLY A 127 -8.50 1.98 18.43
CA GLY A 127 -9.60 2.36 17.55
C GLY A 127 -9.54 1.74 16.16
N GLY A 128 -8.55 0.88 15.87
CA GLY A 128 -8.48 0.10 14.63
C GLY A 128 -7.96 0.86 13.40
N ALA A 129 -7.76 2.18 13.48
CA ALA A 129 -7.20 2.99 12.38
C ALA A 129 -5.80 2.50 11.96
N SER A 130 -4.95 2.16 12.93
CA SER A 130 -3.60 1.63 12.65
C SER A 130 -3.64 0.27 11.96
N ALA A 131 -4.57 -0.60 12.37
CA ALA A 131 -4.76 -1.92 11.77
C ALA A 131 -5.26 -1.79 10.33
N LEU A 132 -6.18 -0.85 10.08
CA LEU A 132 -6.69 -0.56 8.75
C LEU A 132 -5.60 -0.01 7.81
N ILE A 133 -4.76 0.91 8.27
CA ILE A 133 -3.62 1.43 7.48
C ILE A 133 -2.67 0.29 7.13
N ALA A 134 -2.34 -0.56 8.11
CA ALA A 134 -1.50 -1.73 7.88
C ALA A 134 -2.11 -2.70 6.86
N ALA A 135 -3.42 -3.01 6.98
CA ALA A 135 -4.13 -3.87 6.06
C ALA A 135 -4.19 -3.29 4.65
N SER A 136 -4.47 -1.98 4.53
CA SER A 136 -4.50 -1.25 3.25
C SER A 136 -3.14 -1.30 2.57
N ALA A 137 -2.06 -1.03 3.32
CA ALA A 137 -0.69 -1.13 2.82
C ALA A 137 -0.36 -2.56 2.38
N LEU A 138 -0.76 -3.56 3.16
CA LEU A 138 -0.53 -4.97 2.83
C LEU A 138 -1.20 -5.37 1.52
N ILE A 139 -2.49 -5.05 1.37
CA ILE A 139 -3.28 -5.37 0.16
C ILE A 139 -2.70 -4.65 -1.06
N ALA A 140 -2.39 -3.36 -0.93
CA ALA A 140 -1.85 -2.56 -2.01
C ALA A 140 -0.44 -3.03 -2.44
N ALA A 141 0.46 -3.30 -1.48
CA ALA A 141 1.79 -3.82 -1.76
C ALA A 141 1.74 -5.22 -2.41
N TRP A 142 0.88 -6.10 -1.89
CA TRP A 142 0.67 -7.42 -2.48
C TRP A 142 0.15 -7.32 -3.91
N GLY A 143 -0.84 -6.45 -4.16
CA GLY A 143 -1.37 -6.19 -5.50
C GLY A 143 -0.31 -5.65 -6.47
N GLY A 144 0.51 -4.69 -6.04
CA GLY A 144 1.64 -4.18 -6.83
C GLY A 144 2.65 -5.27 -7.19
N ILE A 145 3.00 -6.15 -6.23
CA ILE A 145 3.89 -7.29 -6.47
C ILE A 145 3.24 -8.31 -7.41
N ALA A 146 1.94 -8.58 -7.25
CA ALA A 146 1.18 -9.48 -8.11
C ALA A 146 1.13 -8.96 -9.55
N LEU A 147 0.89 -7.66 -9.78
CA LEU A 147 0.90 -7.04 -11.11
C LEU A 147 2.25 -7.19 -11.81
N ARG A 148 3.35 -7.04 -11.05
CA ARG A 148 4.70 -7.22 -11.58
C ARG A 148 5.05 -8.68 -11.87
N ARG A 149 4.52 -9.62 -11.08
CA ARG A 149 4.74 -11.07 -11.25
C ARG A 149 3.85 -11.68 -12.32
N THR A 150 2.63 -11.18 -12.50
CA THR A 150 1.64 -11.75 -13.40
C THR A 150 2.04 -11.46 -14.84
N ARG A 151 2.47 -12.51 -15.53
CA ARG A 151 2.77 -12.52 -16.95
C ARG A 151 1.51 -12.85 -17.74
N ALA A 152 0.53 -11.95 -17.70
CA ALA A 152 -0.67 -12.11 -18.52
C ALA A 152 -0.26 -12.01 -19.99
N GLN A 153 -0.41 -13.11 -20.73
CA GLN A 153 -0.21 -13.08 -22.17
C GLN A 153 -1.36 -12.31 -22.82
N HIS A 154 -1.06 -11.66 -23.94
CA HIS A 154 -2.10 -11.06 -24.77
C HIS A 154 -3.12 -12.16 -25.10
N PRO A 155 -4.43 -11.94 -24.89
CA PRO A 155 -5.45 -12.90 -25.29
C PRO A 155 -5.27 -13.17 -26.79
N GLN A 156 -4.91 -14.39 -27.15
CA GLN A 156 -4.80 -14.80 -28.55
C GLN A 156 -6.13 -15.37 -28.97
N TRP A 157 -6.83 -14.67 -29.86
CA TRP A 157 -8.14 -15.11 -30.29
C TRP A 157 -8.04 -16.17 -31.39
N PRO A 158 -8.94 -17.16 -31.45
CA PRO A 158 -8.86 -18.27 -32.42
C PRO A 158 -8.82 -17.82 -33.88
N TRP A 159 -9.34 -16.64 -34.20
CA TRP A 159 -9.33 -16.10 -35.57
C TRP A 159 -8.01 -15.42 -35.98
N GLU A 160 -7.15 -15.03 -35.04
CA GLU A 160 -5.82 -14.45 -35.33
C GLU A 160 -4.86 -15.51 -35.90
N LYS A 161 -5.14 -16.80 -35.68
CA LYS A 161 -4.32 -17.94 -36.13
C LYS A 161 -4.64 -18.41 -37.56
N ARG A 162 -5.53 -17.74 -38.29
CA ARG A 162 -6.02 -18.16 -39.62
C ARG A 162 -5.54 -17.28 -40.78
N GLY A 163 -4.63 -16.34 -40.53
CA GLY A 163 -4.10 -15.40 -41.53
C GLY A 163 -2.76 -15.77 -42.15
N GLU A 164 -2.20 -16.93 -41.82
CA GLU A 164 -1.00 -17.53 -42.43
C GLU A 164 -1.40 -18.76 -43.25
#